data_AF-A0A379I9J5-F1
#
_entry.id   AF-A0A379I9J5-F1
#
_cell.length_a   1.000
_cell.length_b   1.000
_cell.length_c   1.000
_cell.angle_alpha   90.00
_cell.angle_beta   90.00
_cell.angle_gamma   90.00
#
_symmetry.space_group_name_H-M   'P 1'
#
loop_
_entity.id
_entity.type
_entity.pdbx_description
1 polymer ?
#
loop_
_entity_poly.entity_id
_entity_poly.type
_entity_poly.pdbx_seq_one_letter_code
_entity_poly.pdbx_strand_id
1 'polypeptide(L)'
;MNIRWAFFLLAGMASLAWAEPAAKLFYRSQADFTEMTLTLKKAHNLQPDLIEVEVKLTPEARERTKALTLAALHKPVTLYLNGRQLNTATVQGVLDAPGLRFSIPREQLLEMMPSLLK
;
A
#
# COMPACT_ATOMS: atom_id res chain seq x y z
N MET A 1 55.52 11.34 23.52
CA MET A 1 54.85 12.53 22.93
C MET A 1 54.75 12.29 21.42
N ASN A 2 53.61 12.18 20.73
CA ASN A 2 52.23 12.51 21.06
C ASN A 2 51.26 11.63 20.23
N ILE A 3 50.66 10.62 20.87
CA ILE A 3 49.44 9.94 20.42
C ILE A 3 48.30 10.96 20.60
N ARG A 4 48.12 11.86 19.63
CA ARG A 4 47.04 12.88 19.69
C ARG A 4 46.15 12.90 18.45
N TRP A 5 46.46 12.12 17.41
CA TRP A 5 45.75 12.19 16.13
C TRP A 5 44.93 10.94 15.78
N ALA A 6 44.96 9.89 16.60
CA ALA A 6 44.24 8.63 16.31
C ALA A 6 42.74 8.67 16.67
N PHE A 7 42.27 9.70 17.37
CA PHE A 7 40.88 9.76 17.87
C PHE A 7 39.87 10.38 16.90
N PHE A 8 40.31 10.96 15.78
CA PHE A 8 39.39 11.59 14.81
C PHE A 8 38.87 10.66 13.70
N LEU A 9 39.30 9.40 13.65
CA LEU A 9 38.81 8.43 12.66
C LEU A 9 37.58 7.63 13.11
N LEU A 10 37.09 7.85 14.34
CA LEU A 10 36.00 7.06 14.93
C LEU A 10 34.68 7.83 15.13
N ALA A 11 34.44 8.87 14.33
CA ALA A 11 33.20 9.68 14.38
C ALA A 11 32.33 9.51 13.12
N GLY A 12 32.45 8.36 12.44
CA GLY A 12 31.77 8.05 11.19
C GLY A 12 30.84 6.85 11.27
N MET A 13 30.29 6.51 12.44
CA MET A 13 29.14 5.59 12.50
C MET A 13 27.86 6.41 12.33
N ALA A 14 27.64 6.90 11.11
CA ALA A 14 26.28 7.26 10.72
C ALA A 14 25.46 5.97 10.81
N SER A 15 24.46 5.95 11.68
CA SER A 15 23.45 4.91 11.70
C SER A 15 22.87 4.82 10.29
N LEU A 16 23.29 3.79 9.55
CA LEU A 16 22.56 3.35 8.37
C LEU A 16 21.19 2.91 8.90
N ALA A 17 20.25 3.83 8.93
CA ALA A 17 18.84 3.51 9.07
C ALA A 17 18.50 2.66 7.85
N TRP A 18 18.65 1.35 7.97
CA TRP A 18 18.14 0.41 6.99
C TRP A 18 16.65 0.65 6.91
N ALA A 19 16.22 1.32 5.84
CA ALA A 19 14.81 1.46 5.50
C ALA A 19 14.23 0.05 5.43
N GLU A 20 13.40 -0.30 6.40
CA GLU A 20 12.68 -1.57 6.36
C GLU A 20 11.84 -1.61 5.07
N PRO A 21 11.86 -2.74 4.35
CA PRO A 21 11.07 -2.87 3.14
C PRO A 21 9.58 -2.72 3.47
N ALA A 22 8.85 -2.01 2.62
CA ALA A 22 7.41 -1.84 2.79
C ALA A 22 6.70 -3.20 2.88
N ALA A 23 5.84 -3.35 3.88
CA ALA A 23 5.03 -4.55 4.01
C ALA A 23 4.10 -4.68 2.80
N LYS A 24 3.88 -5.91 2.32
CA LYS A 24 3.14 -6.14 1.07
C LYS A 24 1.75 -6.67 1.36
N LEU A 25 0.73 -5.94 0.95
CA LEU A 25 -0.67 -6.35 1.06
C LEU A 25 -1.16 -6.81 -0.30
N PHE A 26 -1.54 -8.08 -0.40
CA PHE A 26 -1.99 -8.69 -1.65
C PHE A 26 -3.49 -8.94 -1.63
N TYR A 27 -4.15 -8.53 -2.71
CA TYR A 27 -5.52 -8.92 -3.03
C TYR A 27 -5.63 -9.58 -4.39
N ARG A 28 -6.55 -10.54 -4.49
CA ARG A 28 -7.05 -11.11 -5.73
C ARG A 28 -8.52 -10.71 -5.89
N SER A 29 -8.86 -9.98 -6.95
CA SER A 29 -10.21 -9.43 -7.13
C SER A 29 -11.31 -10.48 -7.06
N GLN A 30 -11.07 -11.67 -7.61
CA GLN A 30 -12.05 -12.77 -7.66
C GLN A 30 -12.30 -13.48 -6.33
N ALA A 31 -11.31 -13.45 -5.42
CA ALA A 31 -11.34 -14.27 -4.20
C ALA A 31 -11.44 -13.42 -2.93
N ASP A 32 -10.88 -12.21 -2.97
CA ASP A 32 -10.78 -11.36 -1.80
C ASP A 32 -11.88 -10.29 -1.76
N PHE A 33 -12.59 -10.06 -2.86
CA PHE A 33 -13.66 -9.05 -2.94
C PHE A 33 -15.02 -9.70 -3.15
N THR A 34 -16.00 -9.25 -2.36
CA THR A 34 -17.42 -9.61 -2.53
C THR A 34 -18.17 -8.60 -3.40
N GLU A 35 -17.68 -7.36 -3.45
CA GLU A 35 -18.22 -6.27 -4.28
C GLU A 35 -17.07 -5.34 -4.69
N MET A 36 -17.14 -4.80 -5.90
CA MET A 36 -16.19 -3.81 -6.40
C MET A 36 -16.93 -2.74 -7.21
N THR A 37 -16.77 -1.49 -6.79
CA THR A 37 -17.38 -0.31 -7.41
C THR A 37 -16.29 0.62 -7.91
N LEU A 38 -16.35 0.96 -9.20
CA LEU A 38 -15.40 1.87 -9.85
C LEU A 38 -16.11 3.14 -10.31
N THR A 39 -15.63 4.30 -9.88
CA THR A 39 -16.21 5.59 -10.29
C THR A 39 -15.35 6.25 -11.36
N LEU A 40 -15.68 6.02 -12.64
CA LEU A 40 -14.87 6.47 -13.77
C LEU A 40 -14.94 7.99 -14.06
N LYS A 41 -16.06 8.62 -13.73
CA LYS A 41 -16.32 10.04 -13.97
C LYS A 41 -17.23 10.60 -12.88
N LYS A 42 -16.85 11.77 -12.34
CA LYS A 42 -17.62 12.51 -11.34
C LYS A 42 -17.61 13.99 -11.74
N ALA A 43 -18.77 14.65 -11.67
CA ALA A 43 -18.99 16.00 -12.21
C ALA A 43 -18.09 17.09 -11.59
N HIS A 44 -17.47 16.82 -10.44
CA HIS A 44 -16.58 17.75 -9.71
C HIS A 44 -15.26 17.08 -9.30
N ASN A 45 -14.73 16.16 -10.13
CA ASN A 45 -13.47 15.50 -9.81
C ASN A 45 -12.29 16.47 -9.96
N LEU A 46 -11.60 16.76 -8.87
CA LEU A 46 -10.37 17.57 -8.86
C LEU A 46 -9.15 16.82 -9.43
N GLN A 47 -9.25 15.49 -9.56
CA GLN A 47 -8.17 14.60 -10.01
C GLN A 47 -8.69 13.65 -11.11
N PRO A 48 -8.85 14.13 -12.35
CA PRO A 48 -9.47 13.36 -13.45
C PRO A 48 -8.68 12.08 -13.83
N ASP A 49 -7.40 12.05 -13.48
CA ASP A 49 -6.46 10.97 -13.80
C ASP A 49 -6.47 9.84 -12.76
N LEU A 50 -7.12 10.05 -11.61
CA LEU A 50 -7.28 9.05 -10.56
C LEU A 50 -8.71 8.55 -10.52
N ILE A 51 -8.86 7.23 -10.53
CA ILE A 51 -10.13 6.53 -10.36
C ILE A 51 -10.22 6.02 -8.94
N GLU A 52 -11.26 6.44 -8.24
CA GLU A 52 -11.61 5.92 -6.92
C GLU A 52 -12.26 4.54 -7.08
N VAL A 53 -11.71 3.58 -6.34
CA VAL A 53 -12.16 2.19 -6.29
C VAL A 53 -12.57 1.90 -4.87
N GLU A 54 -13.80 1.40 -4.71
CA GLU A 54 -14.34 0.94 -3.44
C GLU A 54 -14.64 -0.55 -3.54
N VAL A 55 -14.14 -1.33 -2.59
CA VAL A 55 -14.33 -2.79 -2.55
C VAL A 55 -14.90 -3.19 -1.21
N LYS A 56 -15.71 -4.26 -1.21
CA LYS A 56 -16.04 -5.00 0.02
C LYS A 56 -15.18 -6.25 0.08
N LEU A 57 -14.51 -6.45 1.21
CA LEU A 57 -13.63 -7.58 1.43
C LEU A 57 -14.43 -8.81 1.85
N THR A 58 -13.93 -10.00 1.50
CA THR A 58 -14.35 -11.25 2.16
C THR A 58 -13.91 -11.24 3.63
N PRO A 59 -14.55 -12.03 4.51
CA PRO A 59 -14.12 -12.15 5.91
C PRO A 59 -12.65 -12.54 6.05
N GLU A 60 -12.18 -13.48 5.22
CA GLU A 60 -10.79 -13.95 5.20
C GLU A 60 -9.81 -12.84 4.78
N ALA A 61 -10.16 -12.07 3.74
CA ALA A 61 -9.36 -10.94 3.30
C ALA A 61 -9.34 -9.81 4.36
N ARG A 62 -10.46 -9.58 5.06
CA ARG A 62 -10.53 -8.60 6.14
C ARG A 62 -9.61 -8.97 7.30
N GLU A 63 -9.66 -10.21 7.79
CA GLU A 63 -8.80 -10.64 8.90
C GLU A 63 -7.32 -10.58 8.53
N ARG A 64 -6.95 -10.96 7.30
CA ARG A 64 -5.58 -10.81 6.77
C ARG A 64 -5.15 -9.34 6.73
N THR A 65 -6.04 -8.45 6.31
CA THR A 65 -5.77 -7.00 6.24
C THR A 65 -5.58 -6.42 7.64
N LYS A 66 -6.43 -6.79 8.58
CA LYS A 66 -6.34 -6.40 9.99
C LYS A 66 -5.02 -6.84 10.61
N ALA A 67 -4.67 -8.12 10.45
CA ALA A 67 -3.42 -8.67 10.97
C ALA A 67 -2.19 -7.96 10.40
N LEU A 68 -2.18 -7.71 9.08
CA LEU A 68 -1.06 -7.04 8.41
C LEU A 68 -0.94 -5.57 8.82
N THR A 69 -2.05 -4.84 8.85
CA THR A 69 -2.04 -3.41 9.22
C THR A 69 -1.72 -3.19 10.69
N LEU A 70 -2.08 -4.13 11.56
CA LEU A 70 -1.63 -4.14 12.96
C LEU A 70 -0.12 -4.34 13.07
N ALA A 71 0.45 -5.31 12.33
CA ALA A 71 1.89 -5.57 12.33
C ALA A 71 2.72 -4.45 11.68
N ALA A 72 2.13 -3.74 10.71
CA ALA A 72 2.76 -2.67 9.94
C ALA A 72 2.29 -1.27 10.38
N LEU A 73 1.82 -1.10 11.61
CA LEU A 73 1.36 0.19 12.10
C LEU A 73 2.49 1.24 12.04
N HIS A 74 2.18 2.41 11.48
CA HIS A 74 3.13 3.49 11.19
C HIS A 74 4.25 3.13 10.20
N LYS A 75 4.13 2.00 9.50
CA LYS A 75 5.07 1.57 8.46
C LYS A 75 4.43 1.68 7.07
N PRO A 76 5.24 1.83 6.00
CA PRO A 76 4.74 1.80 4.64
C PRO A 76 4.23 0.40 4.29
N VAL A 77 3.05 0.35 3.69
CA VAL A 77 2.46 -0.84 3.08
C VAL A 77 2.24 -0.59 1.60
N THR A 78 2.71 -1.52 0.77
CA THR A 78 2.47 -1.52 -0.67
C THR A 78 1.31 -2.45 -1.00
N LEU A 79 0.29 -1.90 -1.65
CA LEU A 79 -0.88 -2.62 -2.12
C LEU A 79 -0.60 -3.27 -3.47
N TYR A 80 -0.95 -4.55 -3.58
CA TYR A 80 -0.93 -5.31 -4.82
C TYR A 80 -2.33 -5.84 -5.11
N LEU A 81 -2.81 -5.60 -6.33
CA LEU A 81 -4.07 -6.14 -6.82
C LEU A 81 -3.79 -7.02 -8.04
N ASN A 82 -4.22 -8.28 -7.99
CA ASN A 82 -3.97 -9.28 -9.04
C ASN A 82 -2.48 -9.38 -9.44
N GLY A 83 -1.58 -9.22 -8.45
CA GLY A 83 -0.14 -9.28 -8.65
C GLY A 83 0.51 -7.98 -9.15
N ARG A 84 -0.27 -6.93 -9.44
CA ARG A 84 0.25 -5.61 -9.84
C ARG A 84 0.30 -4.65 -8.67
N GLN A 85 1.42 -3.95 -8.51
CA GLN A 85 1.58 -2.90 -7.51
C GLN A 85 0.68 -1.72 -7.85
N LEU A 86 -0.16 -1.30 -6.90
CA LEU A 86 -1.05 -0.15 -7.04
C LEU A 86 -0.44 1.10 -6.43
N ASN A 87 -0.21 1.08 -5.12
CA ASN A 87 0.31 2.22 -4.38
C ASN A 87 1.09 1.76 -3.14
N THR A 88 1.83 2.69 -2.56
CA THR A 88 2.46 2.54 -1.24
C THR A 88 1.93 3.64 -0.33
N ALA A 89 1.44 3.28 0.84
CA ALA A 89 0.91 4.22 1.81
C ALA A 89 1.33 3.83 3.23
N THR A 90 1.54 4.82 4.10
CA THR A 90 1.81 4.57 5.51
C THR A 90 0.52 4.22 6.23
N VAL A 91 0.52 3.09 6.93
CA VAL A 91 -0.64 2.68 7.75
C VAL A 91 -0.72 3.57 8.98
N GLN A 92 -1.77 4.37 9.06
CA GLN A 92 -2.03 5.25 10.21
C GLN A 92 -2.89 4.60 11.30
N GLY A 93 -3.54 3.48 10.98
CA GLY A 93 -4.42 2.75 11.90
C GLY A 93 -4.74 1.36 11.37
N VAL A 94 -5.23 0.49 12.25
CA VAL A 94 -5.63 -0.87 11.89
C VAL A 94 -6.87 -0.81 11.00
N LEU A 95 -6.82 -1.49 9.86
CA LEU A 95 -7.95 -1.58 8.93
C LEU A 95 -8.79 -2.83 9.25
N ASP A 96 -9.94 -2.63 9.89
CA ASP A 96 -10.91 -3.68 10.24
C ASP A 96 -12.31 -3.43 9.62
N ALA A 97 -12.39 -2.52 8.65
CA ALA A 97 -13.63 -2.22 7.96
C ALA A 97 -13.96 -3.33 6.93
N PRO A 98 -15.25 -3.61 6.68
CA PRO A 98 -15.66 -4.51 5.60
C PRO A 98 -15.38 -3.92 4.21
N GLY A 99 -15.21 -2.60 4.11
CA GLY A 99 -14.90 -1.89 2.88
C GLY A 99 -13.48 -1.33 2.88
N LEU A 100 -12.85 -1.31 1.71
CA LEU A 100 -11.58 -0.64 1.47
C LEU A 100 -11.74 0.31 0.27
N ARG A 101 -11.06 1.46 0.35
CA ARG A 101 -11.05 2.46 -0.70
C ARG A 101 -9.64 2.84 -1.07
N PHE A 102 -9.36 2.91 -2.37
CA PHE A 102 -8.07 3.31 -2.90
C PHE A 102 -8.22 3.95 -4.28
N SER A 103 -7.18 4.67 -4.69
CA SER A 103 -7.14 5.34 -5.99
C SER A 103 -6.17 4.62 -6.92
N ILE A 104 -6.57 4.44 -8.18
CA ILE A 104 -5.73 3.89 -9.25
C ILE A 104 -5.62 4.92 -10.37
N PRO A 105 -4.42 5.18 -10.93
CA PRO A 105 -4.29 5.94 -12.17
C PRO A 105 -5.15 5.33 -13.29
N ARG A 106 -5.85 6.19 -14.05
CA ARG A 106 -6.76 5.77 -15.12
C ARG A 106 -6.08 4.84 -16.12
N GLU A 107 -4.87 5.16 -16.53
CA GLU A 107 -4.09 4.35 -17.48
C GLU A 107 -3.81 2.94 -16.93
N GLN A 108 -3.36 2.86 -15.68
CA GLN A 108 -3.13 1.59 -15.01
C GLN A 108 -4.43 0.78 -14.85
N LEU A 109 -5.55 1.44 -14.54
CA LEU A 109 -6.84 0.76 -14.45
C LEU A 109 -7.24 0.14 -15.79
N LEU A 110 -7.05 0.85 -16.91
CA LEU A 110 -7.37 0.35 -18.24
C LEU A 110 -6.58 -0.92 -18.58
N GLU A 111 -5.29 -0.97 -18.22
CA GLU A 111 -4.48 -2.18 -18.37
C GLU A 111 -4.97 -3.35 -17.49
N MET A 112 -5.52 -3.04 -16.32
CA MET A 112 -5.97 -4.01 -15.34
C MET A 112 -7.39 -4.52 -15.58
N MET A 113 -8.23 -3.77 -16.32
CA MET A 113 -9.65 -4.07 -16.54
C MET A 113 -9.93 -5.54 -16.91
N PRO A 114 -9.19 -6.18 -17.85
CA PRO A 114 -9.43 -7.59 -18.17
C PRO A 114 -9.23 -8.56 -17.00
N SER A 115 -8.36 -8.21 -16.03
CA SER A 115 -8.11 -9.03 -14.84
C SER A 115 -9.11 -8.79 -13.72
N LEU A 116 -9.80 -7.64 -13.74
CA LEU A 116 -10.80 -7.28 -12.73
C LEU A 116 -12.19 -7.86 -13.04
N LEU A 117 -12.46 -8.14 -14.32
CA LEU A 117 -13.75 -8.63 -14.82
C LEU A 117 -13.83 -10.15 -15.00
N LYS A 118 -12.69 -10.84 -14.98
CA LYS A 118 -12.63 -12.30 -14.96
C LYS A 118 -12.82 -12.78 -13.54
#